data_AF-A0A1W9L8J2-F1
#
_entry.id   AF-A0A1W9L8J2-F1
#
_cell.length_a   1.000
_cell.length_b   1.000
_cell.length_c   1.000
_cell.angle_alpha   90.00
_cell.angle_beta   90.00
_cell.angle_gamma   90.00
#
_symmetry.space_group_name_H-M   'P 1'
#
loop_
_entity.id
_entity.type
_entity.pdbx_description
1 polymer ?
#
loop_
_entity_poly.entity_id
_entity_poly.type
_entity_poly.pdbx_seq_one_letter_code
_entity_poly.pdbx_strand_id
1 'polypeptide(L)'
;MNDMTKDIDVTQLEVTESGLFSFQGSPATIYLKESGKRSSTLKKNVDQSAKFHVSPCPTIGDPRSSKRLQRYVATTRTDGFFPVLGTTSTGEVEEVAVKLQVCRACLAKLNYKSYNSCDDETQDELADRFDIKELFNQYPIVPAESDAATVIPAVVETTVPNFESELAPVASIAEPIAVTKPVAVEIHFSESQQPLLSQQSEPLPLVTTQKENLEKKDKPVAKIESTILTNIYVLQALLKRLTRLFF
;
A
#
# COMPACT_ATOMS: atom_id res chain seq x y z
N MET A 1 -33.62 8.09 3.57
CA MET A 1 -32.68 7.13 2.94
C MET A 1 -31.33 7.84 2.92
N ASN A 2 -30.43 7.50 3.83
CA ASN A 2 -29.17 8.24 4.01
C ASN A 2 -28.22 7.98 2.85
N ASP A 3 -28.08 8.99 2.01
CA ASP A 3 -26.95 9.23 1.12
C ASP A 3 -25.68 9.39 1.99
N MET A 4 -24.81 8.38 2.06
CA MET A 4 -23.67 8.42 3.00
C MET A 4 -22.43 7.63 2.59
N THR A 5 -22.12 7.55 1.30
CA THR A 5 -20.72 7.36 0.89
C THR A 5 -20.28 8.55 0.08
N LYS A 6 -20.12 9.68 0.78
CA LYS A 6 -19.27 10.75 0.28
C LYS A 6 -17.90 10.14 0.08
N ASP A 7 -17.44 10.07 -1.16
CA ASP A 7 -16.08 9.65 -1.49
C ASP A 7 -15.11 10.53 -0.67
N ILE A 8 -14.31 9.91 0.20
CA ILE A 8 -13.32 10.62 1.01
C ILE A 8 -12.08 10.81 0.14
N ASP A 9 -11.56 12.04 0.09
CA ASP A 9 -10.30 12.30 -0.61
C ASP A 9 -9.15 11.65 0.15
N VAL A 10 -8.28 10.92 -0.56
CA VAL A 10 -7.13 10.21 0.04
C VAL A 10 -6.20 11.17 0.80
N THR A 11 -6.14 12.44 0.42
CA THR A 11 -5.33 13.47 1.11
C THR A 11 -5.83 13.80 2.52
N GLN A 12 -7.06 13.45 2.85
CA GLN A 12 -7.65 13.65 4.19
C GLN A 12 -7.37 12.49 5.13
N LEU A 13 -6.70 11.44 4.66
CA LEU A 13 -6.34 10.31 5.49
C LEU A 13 -5.12 10.60 6.35
N GLU A 14 -5.21 10.17 7.60
CA GLU A 14 -4.13 10.12 8.54
C GLU A 14 -3.51 8.71 8.52
N VAL A 15 -2.28 8.61 9.00
CA VAL A 15 -1.59 7.33 9.18
C VAL A 15 -1.31 7.17 10.66
N THR A 16 -1.86 6.12 11.25
CA THR A 16 -1.68 5.77 12.67
C THR A 16 -0.25 5.33 12.96
N GLU A 17 0.10 5.24 14.24
CA GLU A 17 1.40 4.71 14.69
C GLU A 17 1.63 3.26 14.21
N SER A 18 0.56 2.48 14.09
CA SER A 18 0.60 1.12 13.52
C SER A 18 0.79 1.07 12.00
N GLY A 19 0.81 2.24 11.34
CA GLY A 19 0.97 2.37 9.89
C GLY A 19 -0.32 2.18 9.09
N LEU A 20 -1.47 2.09 9.74
CA LEU A 20 -2.78 1.97 9.11
C LEU A 20 -3.41 3.33 8.79
N PHE A 21 -4.23 3.38 7.74
CA PHE A 21 -5.02 4.56 7.41
C PHE A 21 -6.18 4.78 8.39
N SER A 22 -6.36 6.03 8.78
CA SER A 22 -7.50 6.50 9.56
C SER A 22 -8.12 7.74 8.94
N PHE A 23 -9.41 7.94 9.20
CA PHE A 23 -10.13 9.16 8.87
C PHE A 23 -10.97 9.55 10.08
N GLN A 24 -10.69 10.71 10.69
CA GLN A 24 -11.43 11.21 11.85
C GLN A 24 -11.55 10.17 12.98
N GLY A 25 -10.44 9.51 13.32
CA GLY A 25 -10.40 8.47 14.34
C GLY A 25 -11.09 7.14 13.96
N SER A 26 -11.57 7.00 12.72
CA SER A 26 -12.19 5.76 12.21
C SER A 26 -11.26 5.01 11.25
N PRO A 27 -11.37 3.66 11.17
CA PRO A 27 -10.69 2.87 10.17
C PRO A 27 -10.98 3.35 8.75
N ALA A 28 -9.93 3.49 7.95
CA ALA A 28 -10.06 3.86 6.56
C ALA A 28 -9.26 2.93 5.65
N THR A 29 -9.74 2.77 4.42
CA THR A 29 -9.04 2.07 3.35
C THR A 29 -9.13 2.89 2.07
N ILE A 30 -8.23 2.64 1.13
CA ILE A 30 -8.27 3.25 -0.19
C ILE A 30 -8.35 2.19 -1.27
N TYR A 31 -9.07 2.51 -2.34
CA TYR A 31 -9.22 1.62 -3.49
C TYR A 31 -9.35 2.44 -4.78
N LEU A 32 -9.10 1.78 -5.92
CA LEU A 32 -9.26 2.40 -7.23
C LEU A 32 -10.74 2.33 -7.65
N LYS A 33 -11.44 3.47 -7.65
CA LYS A 33 -12.88 3.53 -8.02
C LYS A 33 -13.08 3.32 -9.52
N GLU A 34 -12.15 3.78 -10.34
CA GLU A 34 -12.21 3.65 -11.80
C GLU A 34 -11.35 2.47 -12.30
N SER A 35 -12.01 1.34 -12.53
CA SER A 35 -11.30 0.12 -12.98
C SER A 35 -11.05 0.06 -14.49
N GLY A 36 -11.88 0.74 -15.29
CA GLY A 36 -11.88 0.63 -16.76
C GLY A 36 -12.35 -0.74 -17.29
N LYS A 37 -12.86 -1.62 -16.42
CA LYS A 37 -13.31 -2.97 -16.78
C LYS A 37 -14.83 -3.03 -16.94
N ARG A 38 -15.30 -4.06 -17.65
CA ARG A 38 -16.74 -4.37 -17.70
C ARG A 38 -17.25 -4.77 -16.32
N SER A 39 -18.46 -4.31 -15.98
CA SER A 39 -19.12 -4.64 -14.71
C SER A 39 -19.28 -6.14 -14.48
N SER A 40 -19.60 -6.89 -15.54
CA SER A 40 -19.71 -8.35 -15.49
C SER A 40 -18.38 -9.04 -15.15
N THR A 41 -17.24 -8.49 -15.58
CA THR A 41 -15.91 -9.01 -15.24
C THR A 41 -15.56 -8.71 -13.78
N LEU A 42 -15.87 -7.49 -13.31
CA LEU A 42 -15.60 -7.08 -11.93
C LEU A 42 -16.31 -7.97 -10.91
N LYS A 43 -17.56 -8.38 -11.19
CA LYS A 43 -18.34 -9.25 -10.30
C LYS A 43 -17.85 -10.71 -10.28
N LYS A 44 -17.25 -11.19 -11.37
CA LYS A 44 -16.87 -12.61 -11.53
C LYS A 44 -15.43 -12.91 -11.13
N ASN A 45 -14.50 -11.99 -11.43
CA ASN A 45 -13.07 -12.24 -11.28
C ASN A 45 -12.51 -11.30 -10.20
N VAL A 46 -12.80 -11.61 -8.93
CA VAL A 46 -12.34 -10.85 -7.77
C VAL A 46 -10.81 -10.78 -7.72
N ASP A 47 -10.13 -11.88 -8.05
CA ASP A 47 -8.67 -11.97 -7.97
C ASP A 47 -7.98 -11.09 -9.02
N GLN A 48 -8.65 -10.90 -10.16
CA GLN A 48 -8.23 -10.01 -11.24
C GLN A 48 -8.74 -8.57 -11.06
N SER A 49 -9.55 -8.30 -10.05
CA SER A 49 -10.06 -6.95 -9.78
C SER A 49 -8.99 -6.07 -9.12
N ALA A 50 -9.28 -4.77 -8.98
CA ALA A 50 -8.40 -3.87 -8.24
C ALA A 50 -8.25 -4.36 -6.79
N LYS A 51 -7.11 -4.05 -6.16
CA LYS A 51 -6.92 -4.32 -4.73
C LYS A 51 -7.25 -3.07 -3.92
N PHE A 52 -7.60 -3.25 -2.65
CA PHE A 52 -7.67 -2.15 -1.70
C PHE A 52 -6.42 -2.11 -0.82
N HIS A 53 -6.14 -0.95 -0.25
CA HIS A 53 -4.97 -0.69 0.57
C HIS A 53 -5.39 -0.16 1.93
N VAL A 54 -4.72 -0.65 2.97
CA VAL A 54 -4.98 -0.33 4.39
C VAL A 54 -3.88 0.55 4.98
N SER A 55 -2.78 0.76 4.24
CA SER A 55 -1.59 1.49 4.68
C SER A 55 -0.93 2.21 3.50
N PRO A 56 -0.03 3.20 3.74
CA PRO A 56 0.74 3.84 2.68
C PRO A 56 1.57 2.81 1.90
N CYS A 57 1.08 2.44 0.73
CA CYS A 57 1.59 1.29 -0.02
C CYS A 57 2.58 1.74 -1.11
N PRO A 58 3.75 1.08 -1.25
CA PRO A 58 4.70 1.46 -2.30
C PRO A 58 4.14 1.23 -3.71
N THR A 59 3.19 0.30 -3.89
CA THR A 59 2.66 -0.05 -5.23
C THR A 59 1.76 1.03 -5.84
N ILE A 60 1.24 1.95 -5.02
CA ILE A 60 0.35 3.03 -5.47
C ILE A 60 1.10 4.36 -5.70
N GLY A 61 2.42 4.39 -5.43
CA GLY A 61 3.25 5.59 -5.47
C GLY A 61 2.97 6.54 -4.31
N ASP A 62 3.75 7.63 -4.20
CA ASP A 62 3.50 8.65 -3.16
C ASP A 62 2.21 9.42 -3.48
N PRO A 63 1.18 9.40 -2.59
CA PRO A 63 -0.08 10.13 -2.72
C PRO A 63 0.08 11.62 -3.08
N ARG A 64 1.25 12.21 -2.81
CA ARG A 64 1.51 13.65 -2.99
C ARG A 64 2.08 14.04 -4.36
N SER A 65 2.47 13.09 -5.21
CA SER A 65 3.30 13.42 -6.39
C SER A 65 2.78 12.95 -7.75
N SER A 66 1.68 12.17 -7.82
CA SER A 66 1.25 11.62 -9.12
C SER A 66 -0.23 11.79 -9.45
N LYS A 67 -0.50 12.20 -10.71
CA LYS A 67 -1.84 12.26 -11.33
C LYS A 67 -2.61 10.92 -11.25
N ARG A 68 -1.91 9.81 -10.95
CA ARG A 68 -2.49 8.48 -10.77
C ARG A 68 -3.40 8.37 -9.55
N LEU A 69 -3.20 9.19 -8.51
CA LEU A 69 -3.92 9.09 -7.23
C LEU A 69 -5.30 9.73 -7.24
N GLN A 70 -5.57 10.62 -8.21
CA GLN A 70 -6.90 11.22 -8.40
C GLN A 70 -8.02 10.19 -8.64
N ARG A 71 -7.66 8.94 -8.95
CA ARG A 71 -8.59 7.83 -9.18
C ARG A 71 -8.83 6.97 -7.94
N TYR A 72 -8.06 7.20 -6.87
CA TYR A 72 -8.25 6.50 -5.62
C TYR A 72 -9.27 7.24 -4.77
N VAL A 73 -10.10 6.46 -4.10
CA VAL A 73 -11.10 6.96 -3.17
C VAL A 73 -10.86 6.29 -1.84
N ALA A 74 -10.98 7.07 -0.76
CA ALA A 74 -10.97 6.57 0.59
C ALA A 74 -12.38 6.23 1.07
N THR A 75 -12.48 5.22 1.93
CA THR A 75 -13.73 4.78 2.55
C THR A 75 -13.50 4.24 3.95
N THR A 76 -14.48 4.44 4.83
CA THR A 76 -14.52 3.84 6.17
C THR A 76 -15.31 2.52 6.22
N ARG A 77 -15.71 2.00 5.05
CA ARG A 77 -16.38 0.70 4.95
C ARG A 77 -15.44 -0.42 5.37
N THR A 78 -15.98 -1.36 6.14
CA THR A 78 -15.25 -2.55 6.64
C THR A 78 -15.92 -3.86 6.22
N ASP A 79 -16.92 -3.81 5.33
CA ASP A 79 -17.65 -4.98 4.85
C ASP A 79 -16.96 -5.70 3.69
N GLY A 80 -15.87 -5.14 3.16
CA GLY A 80 -15.09 -5.70 2.05
C GLY A 80 -15.72 -5.48 0.67
N PHE A 81 -16.86 -4.79 0.58
CA PHE A 81 -17.52 -4.47 -0.68
C PHE A 81 -17.33 -2.99 -1.03
N PHE A 82 -16.76 -2.75 -2.21
CA PHE A 82 -16.38 -1.42 -2.67
C PHE A 82 -17.20 -1.02 -3.90
N PRO A 83 -17.74 0.21 -3.95
CA PRO A 83 -18.41 0.72 -5.14
C PRO A 83 -17.38 1.08 -6.23
N VAL A 84 -17.31 0.27 -7.28
CA VAL A 84 -16.38 0.43 -8.40
C VAL A 84 -17.15 0.77 -9.66
N LEU A 85 -16.63 1.71 -10.45
CA LEU A 85 -17.14 2.05 -11.76
C LEU A 85 -16.68 1.01 -12.79
N GLY A 86 -17.66 0.46 -13.51
CA GLY A 86 -17.47 -0.43 -14.64
C GLY A 86 -18.35 -0.03 -15.82
N THR A 87 -18.17 -0.73 -16.95
CA THR A 87 -18.99 -0.52 -18.15
C THR A 87 -19.93 -1.69 -18.41
N THR A 88 -21.17 -1.39 -18.79
CA THR A 88 -22.16 -2.37 -19.24
C THR A 88 -21.77 -2.93 -20.62
N SER A 89 -22.51 -3.92 -21.12
CA SER A 89 -22.36 -4.41 -22.50
C SER A 89 -22.68 -3.35 -23.55
N THR A 90 -23.50 -2.35 -23.21
CA THR A 90 -23.86 -1.22 -24.08
C THR A 90 -22.85 -0.06 -24.02
N GLY A 91 -21.83 -0.17 -23.15
CA GLY A 91 -20.81 0.87 -22.97
C GLY A 91 -21.19 1.97 -22.00
N GLU A 92 -22.34 1.85 -21.32
CA GLU A 92 -22.75 2.77 -20.27
C GLU A 92 -21.94 2.54 -18.99
N VAL A 93 -21.62 3.62 -18.29
CA VAL A 93 -20.92 3.55 -17.00
C VAL A 93 -21.93 3.27 -15.89
N GLU A 94 -21.67 2.22 -15.12
CA GLU A 94 -22.43 1.86 -13.93
C GLU A 94 -21.52 1.65 -12.71
N GLU A 95 -22.06 1.93 -11.53
CA GLU A 95 -21.39 1.64 -10.26
C GLU A 95 -21.85 0.28 -9.74
N VAL A 96 -20.88 -0.52 -9.31
CA VAL A 96 -21.09 -1.90 -8.88
C VAL A 96 -20.37 -2.15 -7.57
N ALA A 97 -21.06 -2.77 -6.60
CA ALA A 97 -20.41 -3.30 -5.41
C ALA A 97 -19.57 -4.54 -5.75
N VAL A 98 -18.27 -4.48 -5.50
CA VAL A 98 -17.31 -5.55 -5.77
C VAL A 98 -16.59 -5.92 -4.48
N LYS A 99 -16.47 -7.22 -4.19
CA LYS A 99 -15.60 -7.69 -3.12
C LYS A 99 -14.16 -7.58 -3.61
N LEU A 100 -13.41 -6.60 -3.13
CA LEU A 100 -11.99 -6.44 -3.51
C LEU A 100 -11.12 -7.21 -2.52
N GLN A 101 -9.97 -7.68 -2.99
CA GLN A 101 -8.96 -8.28 -2.12
C GLN A 101 -7.98 -7.23 -1.59
N VAL A 102 -7.40 -7.51 -0.43
CA VAL A 102 -6.35 -6.68 0.15
C VAL A 102 -5.08 -6.73 -0.71
N CYS A 103 -4.34 -5.64 -0.76
CA CYS A 103 -3.04 -5.61 -1.40
C CYS A 103 -2.01 -6.44 -0.60
N ARG A 104 -1.37 -7.43 -1.24
CA ARG A 104 -0.29 -8.25 -0.63
C ARG A 104 0.87 -7.41 -0.11
N ALA A 105 1.23 -6.32 -0.79
CA ALA A 105 2.28 -5.42 -0.33
C ALA A 105 1.89 -4.68 0.97
N CYS A 106 0.60 -4.43 1.21
CA CYS A 106 0.14 -3.91 2.50
C CYS A 106 0.27 -4.98 3.61
N LEU A 107 -0.08 -6.23 3.33
CA LEU A 107 0.06 -7.33 4.29
C LEU A 107 1.52 -7.56 4.69
N ALA A 108 2.41 -7.58 3.69
CA ALA A 108 3.85 -7.71 3.90
C ALA A 108 4.41 -6.53 4.73
N LYS A 109 4.02 -5.29 4.41
CA LYS A 109 4.45 -4.10 5.14
C LYS A 109 4.05 -4.14 6.62
N LEU A 110 2.84 -4.59 6.91
CA LEU A 110 2.33 -4.70 8.28
C LEU A 110 2.80 -5.98 9.00
N ASN A 111 3.45 -6.88 8.27
CA ASN A 111 3.74 -8.25 8.70
C ASN A 111 2.52 -8.94 9.32
N TYR A 112 1.34 -8.77 8.69
CA TYR A 112 0.06 -9.23 9.22
C TYR A 112 0.08 -10.76 9.45
N LYS A 113 -0.17 -11.21 10.68
CA LYS A 113 -0.10 -12.64 11.06
C LYS A 113 1.22 -13.32 10.63
N SER A 114 2.33 -12.59 10.76
CA SER A 114 3.66 -13.06 10.35
C SER A 114 3.77 -13.35 8.85
N TYR A 115 3.02 -12.60 8.01
CA TYR A 115 2.97 -12.75 6.55
C TYR A 115 4.34 -12.98 5.90
N ASN A 116 5.37 -12.25 6.33
CA ASN A 116 6.71 -12.32 5.74
C ASN A 116 7.49 -13.60 6.07
N SER A 117 7.01 -14.38 7.04
CA SER A 117 7.60 -15.66 7.47
C SER A 117 6.82 -16.87 6.95
N CYS A 118 5.69 -16.64 6.29
CA CYS A 118 4.88 -17.68 5.67
C CYS A 118 5.38 -18.02 4.26
N ASP A 119 5.15 -19.26 3.84
CA ASP A 119 5.30 -19.70 2.46
C ASP A 119 4.23 -19.08 1.54
N ASP A 120 4.41 -19.18 0.23
CA ASP A 120 3.56 -18.55 -0.78
C ASP A 120 2.09 -19.04 -0.72
N GLU A 121 1.84 -20.32 -0.43
CA GLU A 121 0.48 -20.87 -0.34
C GLU A 121 -0.25 -20.28 0.87
N THR A 122 0.42 -20.24 2.03
CA THR A 122 -0.11 -19.61 3.24
C THR A 122 -0.35 -18.11 3.05
N GLN A 123 0.54 -17.40 2.33
CA GLN A 123 0.37 -15.98 2.00
C GLN A 123 -0.88 -15.73 1.14
N ASP A 124 -1.13 -16.60 0.16
CA ASP A 124 -2.30 -16.54 -0.71
C ASP A 124 -3.59 -16.76 0.10
N GLU A 125 -3.61 -17.78 0.98
CA GLU A 125 -4.74 -18.01 1.88
C GLU A 125 -5.03 -16.82 2.81
N LEU A 126 -3.98 -16.20 3.36
CA LEU A 126 -4.11 -15.01 4.21
C LEU A 126 -4.72 -13.83 3.44
N ALA A 127 -4.35 -13.64 2.17
CA ALA A 127 -4.91 -12.57 1.33
C ALA A 127 -6.37 -12.85 0.95
N ASP A 128 -6.71 -14.11 0.65
CA ASP A 128 -8.05 -14.52 0.24
C ASP A 128 -9.05 -14.47 1.39
N ARG A 129 -8.60 -14.83 2.60
CA ARG A 129 -9.40 -14.85 3.83
C ARG A 129 -9.31 -13.58 4.65
N PHE A 130 -8.62 -12.55 4.16
CA PHE A 130 -8.44 -11.30 4.86
C PHE A 130 -9.78 -10.64 5.23
N ASP A 131 -9.91 -10.23 6.49
CA ASP A 131 -11.05 -9.48 6.99
C ASP A 131 -10.61 -8.10 7.52
N ILE A 132 -11.29 -7.06 7.04
CA ILE A 132 -10.95 -5.67 7.39
C ILE A 132 -11.18 -5.42 8.88
N LYS A 133 -12.27 -5.95 9.46
CA LYS A 133 -12.59 -5.73 10.88
C LYS A 133 -11.59 -6.43 11.78
N GLU A 134 -11.20 -7.66 11.43
CA GLU A 134 -10.16 -8.39 12.14
C GLU A 134 -8.85 -7.59 12.19
N LEU A 135 -8.41 -7.03 11.06
CA LEU A 135 -7.21 -6.18 11.03
C LEU A 135 -7.33 -5.01 12.03
N PHE A 136 -8.40 -4.23 11.95
CA PHE A 136 -8.54 -3.03 12.79
C PHE A 136 -8.85 -3.34 14.26
N ASN A 137 -9.31 -4.55 14.59
CA ASN A 137 -9.41 -5.01 15.97
C ASN A 137 -8.03 -5.37 16.53
N GLN A 138 -7.14 -5.92 15.71
CA GLN A 138 -5.77 -6.27 16.11
C GLN A 138 -4.87 -5.03 16.26
N TYR A 139 -5.15 -3.98 15.49
CA TYR A 139 -4.41 -2.73 15.48
C TYR A 139 -5.39 -1.57 15.73
N PRO A 140 -5.80 -1.35 16.99
CA PRO A 140 -6.77 -0.33 17.33
C PRO A 140 -6.24 1.05 16.94
N ILE A 141 -7.12 1.83 16.33
CA ILE A 141 -6.85 3.22 16.00
C ILE A 141 -7.00 4.01 17.29
N VAL A 142 -5.90 4.18 18.00
CA VAL A 142 -5.80 5.15 19.07
C VAL A 142 -5.68 6.51 18.38
N PRO A 143 -6.64 7.43 18.53
CA PRO A 143 -6.45 8.79 18.06
C PRO A 143 -5.20 9.32 18.76
N ALA A 144 -4.24 9.83 17.99
CA ALA A 144 -3.15 10.61 18.56
C ALA A 144 -3.80 11.72 19.39
N GLU A 145 -3.59 11.68 20.70
CA GLU A 145 -4.35 12.51 21.64
C GLU A 145 -4.30 13.97 21.19
N SER A 146 -5.47 14.53 20.86
CA SER A 146 -5.59 15.97 20.72
C SER A 146 -5.36 16.56 22.09
N ASP A 147 -4.22 17.21 22.31
CA ASP A 147 -3.89 18.13 23.41
C ASP A 147 -4.98 18.20 24.50
N ALA A 148 -5.14 17.12 25.27
CA ALA A 148 -6.00 17.12 26.43
C ALA A 148 -5.17 17.81 27.50
N ALA A 149 -5.38 19.12 27.59
CA ALA A 149 -4.83 19.98 28.62
C ALA A 149 -4.73 19.20 29.94
N THR A 150 -3.48 19.02 30.39
CA THR A 150 -3.15 18.54 31.72
C THR A 150 -3.91 19.37 32.73
N VAL A 151 -5.06 18.87 33.17
CA VAL A 151 -5.69 19.33 34.41
C VAL A 151 -4.78 18.81 35.51
N ILE A 152 -3.91 19.71 35.97
CA ILE A 152 -3.12 19.57 37.19
C ILE A 152 -4.11 19.15 38.30
N PRO A 153 -3.97 17.98 38.94
CA PRO A 153 -4.67 17.77 40.19
C PRO A 153 -4.05 18.73 41.20
N ALA A 154 -4.90 19.62 41.72
CA ALA A 154 -4.57 20.57 42.76
C ALA A 154 -3.82 19.86 43.90
N VAL A 155 -2.69 20.45 44.26
CA VAL A 155 -1.91 20.15 45.46
C VAL A 155 -2.86 20.21 46.66
N VAL A 156 -3.17 19.04 47.24
CA VAL A 156 -3.66 18.95 48.61
C VAL A 156 -2.47 18.61 49.47
N GLU A 157 -1.95 19.66 50.08
CA GLU A 157 -0.96 19.65 51.14
C GLU A 157 -1.59 18.95 52.36
N THR A 158 -1.02 17.84 52.81
CA THR A 158 -1.32 17.29 54.14
C THR A 158 -0.09 16.59 54.70
N THR A 159 0.63 17.37 55.51
CA THR A 159 1.37 17.01 56.72
C THR A 159 1.90 15.58 56.85
N VAL A 160 3.21 15.47 56.67
CA VAL A 160 4.09 14.45 57.24
C VAL A 160 3.94 14.41 58.77
N PRO A 161 4.09 13.23 59.38
CA PRO A 161 4.93 13.17 60.57
C PRO A 161 6.13 12.24 60.38
N ASN A 162 7.26 12.86 60.74
CA ASN A 162 8.57 12.33 61.07
C ASN A 162 8.58 10.91 61.65
N PHE A 163 9.43 10.04 61.10
CA PHE A 163 10.02 8.93 61.84
C PHE A 163 11.50 8.81 61.49
N GLU A 164 12.32 9.34 62.39
CA GLU A 164 13.75 9.08 62.53
C GLU A 164 14.00 7.64 62.98
N SER A 165 14.94 6.97 62.29
CA SER A 165 15.82 5.87 62.74
C SER A 165 16.19 5.04 61.51
N GLU A 166 17.41 4.60 61.25
CA GLU A 166 18.65 4.57 62.00
C GLU A 166 19.76 4.30 60.97
N LEU A 167 20.90 4.96 61.12
CA LEU A 167 22.10 4.71 60.32
C LEU A 167 22.82 3.46 60.85
N ALA A 168 23.15 2.51 59.97
CA ALA A 168 24.35 1.69 60.15
C ALA A 168 24.98 1.35 58.78
N PRO A 169 26.32 1.48 58.64
CA PRO A 169 27.03 1.34 57.37
C PRO A 169 27.68 -0.04 57.22
N VAL A 170 27.72 -0.62 56.02
CA VAL A 170 28.66 -1.73 55.73
C VAL A 170 29.18 -1.68 54.29
N ALA A 171 30.50 -1.46 54.20
CA ALA A 171 31.52 -1.89 53.23
C ALA A 171 31.13 -2.09 51.75
N SER A 172 31.69 -1.35 50.78
CA SER A 172 33.08 -1.46 50.27
C SER A 172 33.50 -2.86 49.86
N ILE A 173 33.26 -3.23 48.59
CA ILE A 173 34.20 -4.06 47.81
C ILE A 173 34.17 -3.55 46.36
N ALA A 174 35.28 -2.95 45.95
CA ALA A 174 35.64 -2.71 44.56
C ALA A 174 36.61 -3.82 44.14
N GLU A 175 36.37 -4.50 43.03
CA GLU A 175 37.42 -5.21 42.28
C GLU A 175 37.14 -5.18 40.76
N PRO A 176 38.18 -5.28 39.92
CA PRO A 176 38.22 -4.67 38.60
C PRO A 176 38.14 -5.64 37.41
N ILE A 177 37.59 -5.10 36.32
CA ILE A 177 38.01 -5.20 34.90
C ILE A 177 38.54 -6.57 34.39
N ALA A 178 37.81 -7.15 33.43
CA ALA A 178 38.41 -7.92 32.34
C ALA A 178 37.83 -7.46 30.99
N VAL A 179 38.57 -6.57 30.33
CA VAL A 179 38.37 -6.19 28.92
C VAL A 179 38.95 -7.32 28.06
N THR A 180 38.09 -8.07 27.38
CA THR A 180 38.51 -9.03 26.36
C THR A 180 38.57 -8.35 24.99
N LYS A 181 39.69 -8.60 24.30
CA LYS A 181 40.11 -8.04 23.00
C LYS A 181 39.07 -8.25 21.89
N PRO A 182 38.95 -7.33 20.92
CA PRO A 182 38.18 -7.57 19.70
C PRO A 182 38.94 -8.56 18.78
N VAL A 183 38.23 -9.60 18.36
CA VAL A 183 38.66 -10.55 17.33
C VAL A 183 38.61 -9.84 15.98
N ALA A 184 39.75 -9.75 15.30
CA ALA A 184 39.84 -9.30 13.92
C ALA A 184 39.28 -10.39 13.00
N VAL A 185 38.26 -10.05 12.23
CA VAL A 185 37.72 -10.87 11.15
C VAL A 185 38.39 -10.39 9.86
N GLU A 186 39.32 -11.19 9.32
CA GLU A 186 39.86 -10.98 7.98
C GLU A 186 38.80 -11.38 6.94
N ILE A 187 38.29 -10.38 6.23
CA ILE A 187 37.39 -10.56 5.09
C ILE A 187 38.28 -10.65 3.85
N HIS A 188 38.46 -11.86 3.31
CA HIS A 188 39.13 -12.05 2.03
C HIS A 188 38.22 -11.58 0.89
N PHE A 189 38.57 -10.44 0.30
CA PHE A 189 38.01 -9.93 -0.94
C PHE A 189 38.85 -10.49 -2.10
N SER A 190 38.27 -11.36 -2.93
CA SER A 190 38.91 -11.83 -4.16
C SER A 190 38.29 -11.12 -5.36
N GLU A 191 39.05 -10.16 -5.86
CA GLU A 191 38.77 -9.34 -7.04
C GLU A 191 39.28 -10.04 -8.31
N SER A 192 38.44 -10.02 -9.35
CA SER A 192 38.76 -10.02 -10.79
C SER A 192 39.77 -11.01 -11.37
N GLN A 193 39.34 -11.75 -12.39
CA GLN A 193 40.13 -11.95 -13.62
C GLN A 193 39.22 -12.37 -14.79
N GLN A 194 39.09 -11.46 -15.77
CA GLN A 194 38.80 -11.83 -17.17
C GLN A 194 40.03 -12.51 -17.78
N PRO A 195 39.87 -13.23 -18.90
CA PRO A 195 40.78 -12.97 -19.99
C PRO A 195 40.12 -12.83 -21.37
N LEU A 196 40.84 -12.05 -22.19
CA LEU A 196 40.62 -11.69 -23.59
C LEU A 196 40.77 -12.85 -24.58
N LEU A 197 40.01 -12.69 -25.67
CA LEU A 197 40.28 -12.96 -27.09
C LEU A 197 41.56 -13.73 -27.49
N SER A 198 41.38 -14.68 -28.41
CA SER A 198 42.37 -15.03 -29.44
C SER A 198 41.64 -15.43 -30.73
N GLN A 199 42.03 -14.80 -31.84
CA GLN A 199 41.57 -15.02 -33.21
C GLN A 199 42.42 -16.11 -33.88
N GLN A 200 41.86 -16.90 -34.81
CA GLN A 200 42.59 -17.42 -35.99
C GLN A 200 41.66 -18.09 -37.05
N SER A 201 41.60 -17.43 -38.23
CA SER A 201 41.71 -17.91 -39.64
C SER A 201 40.84 -19.01 -40.30
N GLU A 202 40.20 -18.59 -41.41
CA GLU A 202 40.17 -19.18 -42.80
C GLU A 202 38.99 -20.08 -43.32
N PRO A 203 38.73 -20.15 -44.67
CA PRO A 203 37.40 -19.83 -45.26
C PRO A 203 36.67 -20.90 -46.14
N LEU A 204 35.34 -20.69 -46.32
CA LEU A 204 34.39 -21.07 -47.43
C LEU A 204 34.18 -22.58 -47.79
N PRO A 205 33.05 -23.04 -48.42
CA PRO A 205 32.08 -22.29 -49.25
C PRO A 205 30.56 -22.54 -49.03
N LEU A 206 29.80 -21.52 -49.45
CA LEU A 206 28.55 -21.51 -50.23
C LEU A 206 27.52 -22.66 -50.07
N VAL A 207 26.42 -22.39 -49.36
CA VAL A 207 25.07 -22.87 -49.75
C VAL A 207 24.03 -21.78 -49.50
N THR A 208 23.40 -21.37 -50.60
CA THR A 208 22.25 -20.48 -50.72
C THR A 208 20.97 -21.12 -50.16
N THR A 209 20.28 -20.41 -49.26
CA THR A 209 18.81 -20.39 -49.26
C THR A 209 18.33 -19.00 -48.85
N GLN A 210 17.71 -18.30 -49.80
CA GLN A 210 17.01 -17.04 -49.60
C GLN A 210 15.79 -17.30 -48.70
N LYS A 211 15.68 -16.60 -47.57
CA LYS A 211 14.40 -16.37 -46.89
C LYS A 211 14.12 -14.87 -46.96
N GLU A 212 12.99 -14.58 -47.58
CA GLU A 212 12.44 -13.25 -47.80
C GLU A 212 12.34 -12.50 -46.47
N ASN A 213 12.96 -11.32 -46.43
CA ASN A 213 12.87 -10.38 -45.35
C ASN A 213 11.64 -9.49 -45.59
N LEU A 214 10.55 -9.72 -44.84
CA LEU A 214 9.40 -8.84 -44.83
C LEU A 214 9.59 -7.82 -43.70
N GLU A 215 10.30 -6.75 -44.02
CA GLU A 215 10.47 -5.55 -43.21
C GLU A 215 9.08 -4.91 -42.93
N LYS A 216 8.46 -5.25 -41.81
CA LYS A 216 7.35 -4.47 -41.25
C LYS A 216 7.94 -3.38 -40.35
N LYS A 217 7.90 -2.15 -40.86
CA LYS A 217 8.10 -0.91 -40.11
C LYS A 217 7.21 -0.89 -38.86
N ASP A 218 7.83 -0.89 -37.69
CA ASP A 218 7.17 -0.54 -36.43
C ASP A 218 6.65 0.91 -36.50
N LYS A 219 5.33 1.06 -36.44
CA LYS A 219 4.68 2.33 -36.11
C LYS A 219 4.39 2.36 -34.60
N PRO A 220 4.63 3.48 -33.91
CA PRO A 220 4.31 3.60 -32.49
C PRO A 220 2.79 3.74 -32.30
N VAL A 221 2.10 2.63 -32.04
CA VAL A 221 0.67 2.60 -31.65
C VAL A 221 0.59 2.36 -30.15
N ALA A 222 0.85 3.39 -29.33
CA ALA A 222 0.68 3.26 -27.87
C ALA A 222 0.50 4.57 -27.08
N LYS A 223 0.04 5.67 -27.71
CA LYS A 223 -0.15 6.94 -26.96
C LYS A 223 -1.43 7.71 -27.25
N ILE A 224 -2.27 7.24 -28.17
CA ILE A 224 -3.48 7.97 -28.61
C ILE A 224 -4.73 7.44 -27.88
N GLU A 225 -4.80 6.15 -27.55
CA GLU A 225 -6.00 5.54 -26.96
C GLU A 225 -6.28 6.00 -25.52
N SER A 226 -5.25 6.27 -24.71
CA SER A 226 -5.43 6.72 -23.33
C SER A 226 -6.02 8.13 -23.21
N THR A 227 -5.77 8.98 -24.21
CA THR A 227 -6.24 10.37 -24.27
C THR A 227 -7.69 10.46 -24.73
N ILE A 228 -8.10 9.57 -25.64
CA ILE A 228 -9.49 9.51 -26.12
C ILE A 228 -10.42 9.06 -24.99
N LEU A 229 -10.03 8.04 -24.22
CA LEU A 229 -10.85 7.58 -23.09
C LEU A 229 -11.03 8.69 -22.06
N THR A 230 -9.94 9.36 -21.65
CA THR A 230 -10.02 10.46 -20.66
C THR A 230 -10.87 11.62 -21.16
N ASN A 231 -10.80 11.98 -22.44
CA ASN A 231 -11.64 13.03 -23.01
C ASN A 231 -13.13 12.63 -23.04
N ILE A 232 -13.45 11.36 -23.34
CA ILE A 232 -14.83 10.85 -23.28
C ILE A 232 -15.37 10.92 -21.84
N TYR A 233 -14.58 10.54 -20.84
CA TYR A 233 -14.97 10.64 -19.42
C TYR A 233 -15.28 12.08 -19.00
N VAL A 234 -14.45 13.04 -19.40
CA VAL A 234 -14.67 14.47 -19.09
C VAL A 234 -15.96 14.97 -19.77
N LEU A 235 -16.19 14.63 -21.03
CA LEU A 235 -17.42 15.02 -21.74
C LEU A 235 -18.68 14.40 -21.11
N GLN A 236 -18.65 13.12 -20.73
CA GLN A 236 -19.80 12.46 -20.09
C GLN A 236 -20.12 13.07 -18.72
N ALA A 237 -19.10 13.43 -17.93
CA ALA A 237 -19.28 14.10 -16.65
C ALA A 237 -19.89 15.52 -16.82
N LEU A 238 -19.44 16.28 -17.83
CA LEU A 238 -19.99 17.60 -18.13
C LEU A 238 -21.45 17.52 -18.61
N LEU A 239 -21.78 16.54 -19.46
CA LEU A 239 -23.16 16.34 -19.93
C LEU A 239 -24.10 16.00 -18.77
N LYS A 240 -23.71 15.10 -17.84
CA LYS A 240 -24.49 14.80 -16.64
C LYS A 240 -24.70 16.02 -15.73
N ARG A 241 -23.73 16.94 -15.67
CA ARG A 241 -23.84 18.16 -14.86
C ARG A 241 -24.75 19.19 -15.50
N LEU A 242 -24.75 19.29 -16.84
CA LEU A 242 -25.68 20.13 -17.58
C LEU A 242 -27.11 19.60 -17.48
N THR A 243 -27.35 18.30 -17.60
CA THR A 243 -28.71 17.74 -17.50
C THR A 243 -29.35 17.94 -16.12
N ARG A 244 -28.57 18.12 -15.05
CA ARG A 244 -29.06 18.46 -13.69
C ARG A 244 -29.35 19.96 -13.48
N LEU A 245 -28.95 20.81 -14.42
CA LEU A 245 -29.23 22.25 -14.38
C LEU A 245 -30.47 22.63 -15.20
N PHE A 246 -30.94 21.73 -16.07
CA PHE A 246 -32.06 21.96 -16.97
C PHE A 246 -33.30 21.07 -16.68
N PHE A 247 -33.22 20.21 -15.66
CA PHE A 247 -34.33 19.41 -15.11
C PHE A 247 -34.23 19.42 -13.59
#